data_AF-A0A937Q7A3-F1
#
_entry.id   AF-A0A937Q7A3-F1
#
_cell.length_a   1.000
_cell.length_b   1.000
_cell.length_c   1.000
_cell.angle_alpha   90.00
_cell.angle_beta   90.00
_cell.angle_gamma   90.00
#
_symmetry.space_group_name_H-M   'P 1'
#
loop_
_entity.id
_entity.type
_entity.pdbx_description
1 polymer ?
#
loop_
_entity_poly.entity_id
_entity_poly.type
_entity_poly.pdbx_seq_one_letter_code
_entity_poly.pdbx_strand_id
1 'polypeptide(L)'
;MNDHSQNTFPGDALPAASVCLSPRVDLEGLGRSMTTKAEADPMVQRESLIRIGEAYLGNADARTPLAAPLYADLTGLPPMLIQVGTSEILLDDATRLAERAKEAGVNVTPSHQGRPALSRP
;
A
#
# COMPACT_ATOMS: atom_id res chain seq x y z
N MET A 1 10.77 -20.66 -16.83
CA MET A 1 10.70 -19.22 -17.11
C MET A 1 9.23 -18.89 -17.36
N ASN A 2 8.57 -18.21 -16.43
CA ASN A 2 7.21 -17.73 -16.69
C ASN A 2 7.34 -16.44 -17.47
N ASP A 3 6.76 -16.44 -18.67
CA ASP A 3 6.72 -15.32 -19.58
C ASP A 3 5.81 -14.23 -18.99
N HIS A 4 6.40 -13.18 -18.46
CA HIS A 4 5.70 -12.03 -17.89
C HIS A 4 5.13 -11.08 -18.96
N SER A 5 5.25 -11.40 -20.26
CA SER A 5 4.75 -10.57 -21.36
C SER A 5 3.23 -10.61 -21.57
N GLN A 6 2.50 -11.43 -20.80
CA GLN A 6 1.06 -11.67 -21.01
C GLN A 6 0.12 -10.93 -20.04
N ASN A 7 0.62 -10.04 -19.19
CA ASN A 7 -0.22 -9.29 -18.23
C ASN A 7 -0.68 -7.91 -18.73
N THR A 8 -0.54 -7.62 -20.01
CA THR A 8 -1.05 -6.37 -20.60
C THR A 8 -2.52 -6.55 -20.96
N PHE A 9 -3.41 -6.17 -20.04
CA PHE A 9 -4.80 -5.89 -20.41
C PHE A 9 -4.79 -4.91 -21.59
N PRO A 10 -5.70 -5.04 -22.57
CA PRO A 10 -5.83 -4.04 -23.63
C PRO A 10 -5.92 -2.64 -23.00
N GLY A 11 -5.53 -1.60 -23.74
CA GLY A 11 -5.57 -0.19 -23.32
C GLY A 11 -7.01 0.32 -23.09
N ASP A 12 -7.72 -0.36 -22.21
CA ASP A 12 -9.06 -0.12 -21.77
C ASP A 12 -9.08 1.22 -21.04
N ALA A 13 -10.16 1.97 -21.26
CA ALA A 13 -10.33 3.24 -20.58
C ALA A 13 -10.19 3.03 -19.07
N LEU A 14 -9.32 3.83 -18.45
CA LEU A 14 -9.13 3.78 -16.99
C LEU A 14 -10.47 4.06 -16.28
N PRO A 15 -10.68 3.44 -15.11
CA PRO A 15 -11.86 3.72 -14.31
C PRO A 15 -11.87 5.19 -13.87
N ALA A 16 -13.05 5.70 -13.50
CA ALA A 16 -13.20 7.10 -13.10
C ALA A 16 -12.41 7.46 -11.82
N ALA A 17 -12.17 6.49 -10.93
CA ALA A 17 -11.39 6.65 -9.70
C ALA A 17 -10.95 5.28 -9.16
N SER A 18 -10.04 5.30 -8.18
CA SER A 18 -9.69 4.14 -7.35
C SER A 18 -9.83 4.46 -5.86
N VAL A 19 -10.14 3.44 -5.06
CA VAL A 19 -10.24 3.54 -3.60
C VAL A 19 -9.34 2.47 -2.98
N CYS A 20 -8.38 2.90 -2.16
CA CYS A 20 -7.44 2.06 -1.46
C CYS A 20 -7.74 2.10 0.04
N LEU A 21 -8.07 0.95 0.63
CA LEU A 21 -8.34 0.80 2.06
C LEU A 21 -7.19 0.04 2.70
N SER A 22 -6.50 0.68 3.64
CA SER A 22 -5.32 0.14 4.33
C SER A 22 -4.35 -0.54 3.36
N PRO A 23 -3.89 0.17 2.31
CA PRO A 23 -3.12 -0.46 1.27
C PRO A 23 -1.74 -0.89 1.80
N ARG A 24 -1.38 -2.15 1.56
CA ARG A 24 0.01 -2.61 1.62
C ARG A 24 0.63 -2.46 0.24
N VAL A 25 1.62 -1.60 0.11
CA VAL A 25 2.31 -1.31 -1.16
C VAL A 25 3.80 -1.58 -1.11
N ASP A 26 4.33 -1.88 0.07
CA ASP A 26 5.71 -2.28 0.30
C ASP A 26 5.74 -3.70 0.87
N LEU A 27 6.30 -4.63 0.09
CA LEU A 27 6.44 -6.03 0.51
C LEU A 27 7.69 -6.26 1.36
N GLU A 28 8.68 -5.35 1.33
CA GLU A 28 9.85 -5.38 2.20
C GLU A 28 9.52 -4.90 3.63
N GLY A 29 8.43 -4.13 3.79
CA GLY A 29 7.97 -3.64 5.08
C GLY A 29 8.93 -2.62 5.70
N LEU A 30 9.42 -1.68 4.89
CA LEU A 30 10.40 -0.66 5.31
C LEU A 30 9.75 0.53 6.03
N GLY A 31 8.42 0.64 6.00
CA GLY A 31 7.68 1.67 6.73
C GLY A 31 7.99 1.65 8.23
N ARG A 32 8.25 2.81 8.85
CA ARG A 32 8.51 2.91 10.29
C ARG A 32 7.30 2.50 11.11
N SER A 33 6.08 2.71 10.58
CA SER A 33 4.83 2.24 11.18
C SER A 33 4.80 0.73 11.43
N MET A 34 5.57 -0.08 10.67
CA MET A 34 5.73 -1.52 10.90
C MET A 34 6.27 -1.86 12.29
N THR A 35 7.01 -0.93 12.91
CA THR A 35 7.52 -1.08 14.28
C THR A 35 6.80 -0.16 15.24
N THR A 36 6.58 1.12 14.88
CA THR A 36 6.03 2.11 15.83
C THR A 36 4.54 1.93 16.13
N LYS A 37 3.81 1.19 15.29
CA LYS A 37 2.38 0.88 15.48
C LYS A 37 2.11 -0.58 15.80
N ALA A 38 3.15 -1.42 15.91
CA ALA A 38 3.01 -2.87 16.11
C ALA A 38 2.19 -3.22 17.37
N GLU A 39 2.32 -2.47 18.46
CA GLU A 39 1.52 -2.67 19.69
C GLU A 39 0.10 -2.09 19.59
N ALA A 40 -0.09 -1.08 18.74
CA ALA A 40 -1.35 -0.36 18.60
C ALA A 40 -2.31 -1.03 17.60
N ASP A 41 -1.78 -1.81 16.66
CA ASP A 41 -2.54 -2.52 15.64
C ASP A 41 -3.08 -3.86 16.20
N PRO A 42 -4.40 -4.00 16.41
CA PRO A 42 -4.97 -5.20 16.97
C PRO A 42 -5.17 -6.32 15.94
N MET A 43 -5.00 -6.04 14.65
CA MET A 43 -5.39 -6.95 13.56
C MET A 43 -4.20 -7.43 12.74
N VAL A 44 -3.26 -6.55 12.41
CA VAL A 44 -2.19 -6.84 11.46
C VAL A 44 -0.85 -6.83 12.19
N GLN A 45 -0.14 -7.96 12.10
CA GLN A 45 1.20 -8.12 12.67
C GLN A 45 2.25 -8.23 11.56
N ARG A 46 3.42 -7.66 11.80
CA ARG A 46 4.55 -7.63 10.86
C ARG A 46 4.93 -9.03 10.38
N GLU A 47 5.05 -9.98 11.28
CA GLU A 47 5.48 -11.35 10.98
C GLU A 47 4.49 -12.05 10.05
N SER A 48 3.20 -11.81 10.25
CA SER A 48 2.14 -12.33 9.38
C SER A 48 2.20 -11.71 7.99
N LEU A 49 2.45 -10.39 7.88
CA LEU A 49 2.63 -9.74 6.59
C LEU A 49 3.86 -10.26 5.83
N ILE A 50 4.98 -10.47 6.52
CA ILE A 50 6.19 -11.02 5.90
C ILE A 50 5.89 -12.40 5.32
N ARG A 51 5.32 -13.31 6.11
CA ARG A 51 4.96 -14.67 5.63
C ARG A 51 4.01 -14.66 4.43
N ILE A 52 2.98 -13.80 4.46
CA ILE A 52 2.04 -13.67 3.34
C ILE A 52 2.76 -13.10 2.11
N GLY A 53 3.68 -12.15 2.30
CA GLY A 53 4.47 -11.56 1.22
C GLY A 53 5.39 -12.57 0.55
N GLU A 54 6.09 -13.38 1.34
CA GLU A 54 6.94 -14.48 0.85
C GLU A 54 6.11 -15.50 0.05
N ALA A 55 4.95 -15.90 0.56
CA ALA A 55 4.06 -16.81 -0.13
C ALA A 55 3.50 -16.22 -1.44
N TYR A 56 3.22 -14.92 -1.48
CA TYR A 56 2.72 -14.21 -2.65
C TYR A 56 3.80 -14.04 -3.74
N LEU A 57 5.02 -13.67 -3.35
CA LEU A 57 6.13 -13.42 -4.28
C LEU A 57 6.76 -14.70 -4.81
N GLY A 58 6.80 -15.77 -4.01
CA GLY A 58 7.59 -16.95 -4.34
C GLY A 58 9.06 -16.57 -4.53
N ASN A 59 9.56 -16.67 -5.77
CA ASN A 59 10.93 -16.30 -6.13
C ASN A 59 11.05 -14.91 -6.79
N ALA A 60 9.95 -14.15 -6.88
CA ALA A 60 9.97 -12.81 -7.47
C ALA A 60 10.61 -11.78 -6.52
N ASP A 61 11.14 -10.71 -7.09
CA ASP A 61 11.69 -9.59 -6.32
C ASP A 61 10.56 -8.88 -5.54
N ALA A 62 10.79 -8.57 -4.27
CA ALA A 62 9.84 -7.83 -3.42
C ALA A 62 9.53 -6.41 -3.94
N ARG A 63 10.36 -5.88 -4.84
CA ARG A 63 10.17 -4.59 -5.52
C ARG A 63 9.50 -4.70 -6.88
N THR A 64 9.02 -5.89 -7.26
CA THR A 64 8.29 -6.07 -8.52
C THR A 64 7.11 -5.10 -8.58
N PRO A 65 7.04 -4.17 -9.56
CA PRO A 65 6.06 -3.07 -9.56
C PRO A 65 4.59 -3.48 -9.41
N LEU A 66 4.20 -4.61 -10.01
CA LEU A 66 2.83 -5.13 -9.91
C LEU A 66 2.51 -5.76 -8.54
N ALA A 67 3.54 -6.16 -7.80
CA ALA A 67 3.41 -6.73 -6.46
C ALA A 67 3.55 -5.66 -5.37
N ALA A 68 4.41 -4.68 -5.58
CA ALA A 68 4.69 -3.57 -4.69
C ALA A 68 4.53 -2.23 -5.45
N PRO A 69 3.28 -1.70 -5.54
CA PRO A 69 2.96 -0.49 -6.30
C PRO A 69 3.76 0.75 -5.90
N LEU A 70 4.39 0.75 -4.72
CA LEU A 70 5.31 1.80 -4.31
C LEU A 70 6.45 2.02 -5.32
N TYR A 71 6.85 0.96 -6.03
CA TYR A 71 7.92 0.97 -7.03
C TYR A 71 7.42 1.07 -8.47
N ALA A 72 6.10 1.17 -8.67
CA ALA A 72 5.50 1.30 -9.99
C ALA A 72 5.54 2.75 -10.51
N ASP A 73 5.42 2.88 -11.83
CA ASP A 73 5.06 4.16 -12.45
C ASP A 73 3.57 4.41 -12.23
N LEU A 74 3.25 5.50 -11.53
CA LEU A 74 1.89 5.88 -11.17
C LEU A 74 1.32 6.95 -12.11
N THR A 75 2.07 7.37 -13.13
CA THR A 75 1.63 8.42 -14.05
C THR A 75 0.39 7.99 -14.84
N GLY A 76 -0.52 8.94 -15.03
CA GLY A 76 -1.77 8.69 -15.76
C GLY A 76 -2.83 7.88 -15.01
N LEU A 77 -2.57 7.45 -13.77
CA LEU A 77 -3.59 6.77 -12.96
C LEU A 77 -4.77 7.70 -12.63
N PRO A 78 -5.98 7.13 -12.45
CA PRO A 78 -7.16 7.91 -12.13
C PRO A 78 -7.09 8.46 -10.70
N PRO A 79 -7.93 9.45 -10.35
CA PRO A 79 -8.01 9.99 -8.99
C PRO A 79 -8.14 8.88 -7.93
N MET A 80 -7.45 9.04 -6.81
CA MET A 80 -7.34 8.03 -5.76
C MET A 80 -7.86 8.54 -4.42
N LEU A 81 -8.71 7.76 -3.76
CA LEU A 81 -8.99 7.89 -2.32
C LEU A 81 -8.14 6.87 -1.58
N ILE A 82 -7.30 7.32 -0.65
CA ILE A 82 -6.47 6.44 0.18
C ILE A 82 -6.91 6.60 1.63
N GLN A 83 -7.46 5.55 2.22
CA GLN A 83 -7.91 5.55 3.60
C GLN A 83 -7.08 4.58 4.44
N VAL A 84 -6.60 5.05 5.59
CA VAL A 84 -5.82 4.24 6.54
C VAL A 84 -6.08 4.64 7.98
N GLY A 85 -6.01 3.68 8.88
CA GLY A 85 -6.11 3.88 10.32
C GLY A 85 -4.83 4.44 10.93
N THR A 86 -4.94 5.37 11.88
CA THR A 86 -3.76 5.98 12.53
C THR A 86 -3.02 5.05 13.50
N SER A 87 -3.63 3.91 13.83
CA SER A 87 -3.06 2.85 14.65
C SER A 87 -2.53 1.67 13.83
N GLU A 88 -2.60 1.73 12.50
CA GLU A 88 -2.22 0.59 11.65
C GLU A 88 -0.72 0.58 11.36
N ILE A 89 -0.16 -0.63 11.25
CA ILE A 89 1.22 -0.80 10.78
C ILE A 89 1.41 -0.42 9.30
N LEU A 90 0.32 -0.35 8.52
CA LEU A 90 0.28 0.06 7.12
C LEU A 90 0.18 1.58 6.92
N LEU A 91 0.23 2.37 7.99
CA LEU A 91 0.14 3.83 7.91
C LEU A 91 1.19 4.44 6.98
N ASP A 92 2.46 4.02 7.09
CA ASP A 92 3.52 4.55 6.23
C ASP A 92 3.40 4.08 4.78
N ASP A 93 2.85 2.89 4.54
CA ASP A 93 2.59 2.41 3.17
C ASP A 93 1.58 3.32 2.47
N ALA A 94 0.48 3.64 3.16
CA ALA A 94 -0.55 4.52 2.65
C ALA A 94 -0.06 5.96 2.43
N THR A 95 0.71 6.52 3.36
CA THR A 95 1.26 7.88 3.22
C THR A 95 2.28 7.97 2.10
N ARG A 96 3.20 7.00 1.99
CA ARG A 96 4.20 6.94 0.91
C ARG A 96 3.54 6.76 -0.46
N LEU A 97 2.52 5.92 -0.57
CA LEU A 97 1.74 5.79 -1.82
C LEU A 97 1.11 7.13 -2.20
N ALA A 98 0.48 7.81 -1.25
CA ALA A 98 -0.17 9.09 -1.50
C ALA A 98 0.83 10.16 -1.96
N GLU A 99 2.03 10.20 -1.38
CA GLU A 99 3.11 11.09 -1.78
C GLU A 99 3.59 10.79 -3.21
N ARG A 100 3.91 9.53 -3.53
CA ARG A 100 4.38 9.16 -4.87
C ARG A 100 3.32 9.38 -5.96
N ALA A 101 2.06 9.08 -5.66
CA ALA A 101 0.96 9.32 -6.59
C ALA A 101 0.78 10.82 -6.87
N LYS A 102 0.89 11.68 -5.84
CA LYS A 102 0.88 13.14 -6.02
C LYS A 102 2.07 13.63 -6.85
N GLU A 103 3.27 13.11 -6.59
CA GLU A 103 4.47 13.43 -7.39
C GLU A 103 4.32 13.03 -8.86
N ALA A 104 3.62 11.92 -9.13
CA ALA A 104 3.27 11.46 -10.47
C ALA A 104 2.12 12.24 -11.13
N GLY A 105 1.58 13.27 -10.46
CA GLY A 105 0.50 14.12 -10.97
C GLY A 105 -0.91 13.55 -10.78
N VAL A 106 -1.08 12.50 -9.98
CA VAL A 106 -2.38 11.89 -9.67
C VAL A 106 -3.10 12.72 -8.62
N ASN A 107 -4.41 12.91 -8.78
CA ASN A 107 -5.24 13.56 -7.76
C ASN A 107 -5.50 12.58 -6.60
N VAL A 108 -5.00 12.90 -5.40
CA VAL A 108 -5.09 12.01 -4.24
C VAL A 108 -5.79 12.69 -3.07
N THR A 109 -6.81 12.01 -2.55
CA THR A 109 -7.49 12.36 -1.30
C THR A 109 -7.04 11.39 -0.20
N PRO A 110 -6.13 11.78 0.72
CA PRO A 110 -5.78 10.97 1.87
C PRO A 110 -6.81 11.13 3.00
N SER A 111 -7.21 10.03 3.64
CA SER A 111 -8.12 10.00 4.78
C SER A 111 -7.54 9.15 5.90
N HIS A 112 -7.34 9.77 7.07
CA HIS A 112 -6.83 9.08 8.26
C HIS A 112 -7.95 8.97 9.28
N GLN A 113 -8.32 7.75 9.68
CA GLN A 113 -9.34 7.53 10.71
C GLN A 113 -8.73 6.89 11.95
N GLY A 114 -8.92 7.50 13.11
CA GLY A 114 -8.41 6.98 14.37
C GLY A 114 -9.37 7.30 15.51
N ARG A 115 -9.54 6.36 16.42
CA ARG A 115 -10.12 6.69 17.73
C ARG A 115 -9.12 7.59 18.46
N PRO A 116 -9.54 8.69 19.12
CA PRO A 116 -8.65 9.41 20.03
C PRO A 116 -8.12 8.41 21.06
N ALA A 117 -6.83 8.52 21.40
CA ALA A 117 -6.24 7.70 22.45
C ALA A 117 -7.11 7.82 23.70
N LEU A 118 -7.78 6.75 24.09
CA LEU A 118 -8.45 6.69 25.38
C LEU A 118 -7.33 6.77 26.41
N SER A 119 -7.13 7.95 26.99
CA SER A 119 -6.30 8.13 28.18
C SER A 119 -6.85 7.17 29.24
N ARG A 120 -6.15 6.07 29.49
CA ARG A 120 -6.51 5.16 30.59
C ARG A 120 -6.23 5.92 31.89
N PRO A 121 -7.17 5.91 32.86
CA PRO A 121 -6.94 6.50 34.18
C PRO A 121 -5.87 5.73 34.96
#